data_AF-X1QD43-F1
#
_entry.id   AF-X1QD43-F1
#
_cell.length_a   1.000
_cell.length_b   1.000
_cell.length_c   1.000
_cell.angle_alpha   90.00
_cell.angle_beta   90.00
_cell.angle_gamma   90.00
#
_symmetry.space_group_name_H-M   'P 1'
#
loop_
_entity.id
_entity.type
_entity.pdbx_description
1 polymer ?
#
loop_
_entity_poly.entity_id
_entity_poly.type
_entity_poly.pdbx_seq_one_letter_code
_entity_poly.pdbx_strand_id
1 'polypeptide(L)'
;VIQATDLLRLYVCLLDSGAKGIQELGGYFALIMHPRQWFDLSMDAIFMSTVAAASAVKTYDIEGFVGSYSNFRIFTSNLCEAQDSGGSPGEMVYSMYALAARSLGIGWEQRWSWLEKGNIDYNETKGIGTDSYFEAKILNQPYLYRLQSAGTNPRT
;
A
#
# COMPACT_ATOMS: atom_id res chain seq x y z
N VAL A 1 -17.64 -0.55 5.01
CA VAL A 1 -17.21 -0.92 3.64
C VAL A 1 -16.66 0.33 2.95
N ILE A 2 -15.51 0.24 2.27
CA ILE A 2 -14.98 1.32 1.42
C ILE A 2 -15.60 1.18 0.02
N GLN A 3 -16.12 2.28 -0.53
CA GLN A 3 -16.80 2.28 -1.83
C GLN A 3 -15.95 2.96 -2.92
N ALA A 4 -16.29 2.73 -4.19
CA ALA A 4 -15.64 3.38 -5.33
C ALA A 4 -15.68 4.92 -5.26
N THR A 5 -16.73 5.48 -4.65
CA THR A 5 -16.89 6.92 -4.42
C THR A 5 -15.88 7.48 -3.42
N ASP A 6 -15.44 6.68 -2.44
CA ASP A 6 -14.44 7.13 -1.47
C ASP A 6 -13.07 7.23 -2.13
N LEU A 7 -12.76 6.36 -3.08
CA LEU A 7 -11.54 6.45 -3.89
C LEU A 7 -11.53 7.69 -4.79
N LEU A 8 -12.68 8.07 -5.35
CA LEU A 8 -12.81 9.32 -6.12
C LEU A 8 -12.55 10.55 -5.23
N ARG A 9 -13.10 10.57 -4.01
CA ARG A 9 -12.83 11.66 -3.05
C ARG A 9 -11.35 11.75 -2.70
N LEU A 10 -10.73 10.60 -2.47
CA LEU A 10 -9.29 10.51 -2.17
C LEU A 10 -8.43 11.03 -3.32
N TYR A 11 -8.81 10.73 -4.57
CA TYR A 11 -8.16 11.26 -5.76
C TYR A 11 -8.24 12.79 -5.82
N VAL A 12 -9.42 13.36 -5.56
CA VAL A 12 -9.61 14.82 -5.52
C VAL A 12 -8.72 15.46 -4.44
N CYS A 13 -8.66 14.89 -3.24
CA CYS A 13 -7.79 15.41 -2.18
C CYS A 13 -6.30 15.42 -2.58
N LEU A 14 -5.83 14.39 -3.29
CA LEU A 14 -4.44 14.36 -3.80
C LEU A 14 -4.19 15.39 -4.90
N LEU A 15 -5.17 15.67 -5.75
CA LEU A 15 -5.03 16.73 -6.75
C LEU A 15 -4.98 18.11 -6.10
N ASP A 16 -5.87 18.36 -5.12
CA ASP A 16 -5.96 19.63 -4.41
C ASP A 16 -4.68 19.95 -3.61
N SER A 17 -3.95 18.92 -3.17
CA SER A 17 -2.65 19.11 -2.52
C SER A 17 -1.51 19.43 -3.49
N GLY A 18 -1.75 19.40 -4.80
CA GLY A 18 -0.73 19.60 -5.85
C GLY A 18 0.15 18.37 -6.07
N ALA A 19 -0.26 17.20 -5.57
CA ALA A 19 0.51 15.97 -5.69
C ALA A 19 0.56 15.50 -7.15
N LYS A 20 1.68 14.88 -7.53
CA LYS A 20 1.89 14.33 -8.88
C LYS A 20 1.89 12.81 -8.85
N GLY A 21 1.41 12.21 -9.93
CA GLY A 21 1.47 10.77 -10.11
C GLY A 21 2.90 10.23 -10.13
N ILE A 22 3.05 8.96 -9.77
CA ILE A 22 4.33 8.25 -9.72
C ILE A 22 4.72 7.87 -11.15
N GLN A 23 5.92 8.27 -11.58
CA GLN A 23 6.37 8.11 -12.96
C GLN A 23 6.50 6.64 -13.36
N GLU A 24 7.01 5.81 -12.45
CA GLU A 24 7.20 4.37 -12.61
C GLU A 24 5.85 3.62 -12.73
N LEU A 25 4.77 4.23 -12.25
CA LEU A 25 3.41 3.71 -12.39
C LEU A 25 2.67 4.29 -13.61
N GLY A 26 3.36 5.04 -14.47
CA GLY A 26 2.78 5.69 -15.65
C GLY A 26 2.04 6.99 -15.34
N GLY A 27 2.39 7.69 -14.26
CA GLY A 27 1.71 8.92 -13.82
C GLY A 27 0.45 8.67 -12.98
N TYR A 28 0.26 7.43 -12.51
CA TYR A 28 -0.79 7.06 -11.58
C TYR A 28 -0.35 7.27 -10.13
N PHE A 29 -1.30 7.43 -9.22
CA PHE A 29 -1.06 7.34 -7.78
C PHE A 29 -1.04 5.87 -7.34
N ALA A 30 -0.39 5.55 -6.23
CA ALA A 30 -0.44 4.21 -5.64
C ALA A 30 -1.51 4.16 -4.54
N LEU A 31 -2.29 3.09 -4.51
CA LEU A 31 -3.23 2.78 -3.44
C LEU A 31 -2.86 1.41 -2.86
N ILE A 32 -2.44 1.36 -1.60
CA ILE A 32 -2.12 0.11 -0.91
C ILE A 32 -3.26 -0.19 0.07
N MET A 33 -3.81 -1.40 -0.01
CA MET A 33 -4.91 -1.82 0.86
C MET A 33 -4.75 -3.26 1.34
N HIS A 34 -5.49 -3.62 2.39
CA HIS A 34 -5.56 -5.00 2.84
C HIS A 34 -6.33 -5.88 1.82
N PRO A 35 -5.92 -7.14 1.54
CA PRO A 35 -6.61 -8.00 0.56
C PRO A 35 -8.10 -8.21 0.84
N ARG A 36 -8.52 -8.18 2.11
CA ARG A 36 -9.93 -8.26 2.48
C ARG A 36 -10.75 -7.08 1.97
N GLN A 37 -10.20 -5.87 2.02
CA GLN A 37 -10.88 -4.68 1.50
C GLN A 37 -10.93 -4.68 -0.03
N TRP A 38 -9.91 -5.24 -0.68
CA TRP A 38 -9.96 -5.45 -2.12
C TRP A 38 -11.14 -6.32 -2.53
N PHE A 39 -11.40 -7.41 -1.79
CA PHE A 39 -12.54 -8.27 -2.07
C PHE A 39 -13.87 -7.50 -1.98
N ASP A 40 -14.08 -6.73 -0.90
CA ASP A 40 -15.29 -5.93 -0.72
C ASP A 40 -15.46 -4.89 -1.84
N LEU A 41 -14.38 -4.20 -2.22
CA LEU A 41 -14.37 -3.23 -3.31
C LEU A 41 -14.62 -3.89 -4.68
N SER A 42 -14.09 -5.10 -4.90
CA SER A 42 -14.31 -5.85 -6.14
C SER A 42 -15.76 -6.30 -6.33
N MET A 43 -16.57 -6.25 -5.28
CA MET A 43 -18.02 -6.49 -5.34
C MET A 43 -18.83 -5.19 -5.52
N ASP A 44 -18.20 -4.01 -5.46
CA ASP A 44 -18.87 -2.72 -5.68
C ASP A 44 -19.25 -2.55 -7.16
N ALA A 45 -20.53 -2.30 -7.42
CA ALA A 45 -21.07 -2.23 -8.77
C ALA A 45 -20.49 -1.07 -9.60
N ILE A 46 -20.20 0.07 -8.96
CA ILE A 46 -19.62 1.24 -9.62
C ILE A 46 -18.18 0.91 -10.01
N PHE A 47 -17.41 0.33 -9.07
CA PHE A 47 -16.05 -0.10 -9.31
C PHE A 47 -15.98 -1.07 -10.51
N MET A 48 -16.78 -2.14 -10.49
CA MET A 48 -16.77 -3.17 -11.53
C MET A 48 -17.16 -2.63 -12.92
N SER A 49 -18.15 -1.72 -12.99
CA SER A 49 -18.54 -1.09 -14.26
C SER A 49 -17.43 -0.23 -14.88
N THR A 50 -16.57 0.36 -14.04
CA THR A 50 -15.52 1.29 -14.47
C THR A 50 -14.21 0.56 -14.80
N VAL A 51 -13.87 -0.48 -14.04
CA VAL A 51 -12.64 -1.28 -14.25
C VAL A 51 -12.71 -2.06 -15.55
N ALA A 52 -13.88 -2.58 -15.94
CA ALA A 52 -14.07 -3.29 -17.21
C ALA A 52 -13.67 -2.44 -18.44
N ALA A 53 -13.77 -1.11 -18.36
CA ALA A 53 -13.36 -0.19 -19.42
C ALA A 53 -11.85 0.18 -19.37
N ALA A 54 -11.19 0.05 -18.22
CA ALA A 54 -9.81 0.48 -17.99
C ALA A 54 -8.74 -0.61 -18.23
N SER A 55 -9.15 -1.88 -18.31
CA SER A 55 -8.26 -3.06 -18.47
C SER A 55 -7.46 -3.10 -19.79
N ALA A 56 -7.56 -2.10 -20.66
CA ALA A 56 -6.79 -2.00 -21.90
C ALA A 56 -5.37 -1.39 -21.72
N VAL A 57 -5.03 -0.91 -20.52
CA VAL A 57 -3.75 -0.22 -20.26
C VAL A 57 -2.75 -1.20 -19.65
N LYS A 58 -1.60 -1.40 -20.35
CA LYS A 58 -0.45 -2.24 -19.94
C LYS A 58 -0.33 -2.35 -18.42
N THR A 59 -0.59 -3.54 -17.93
CA THR A 59 -0.33 -3.96 -16.56
C THR A 59 1.17 -4.15 -16.42
N TYR A 60 1.80 -3.38 -15.56
CA TYR A 60 3.16 -3.67 -15.13
C TYR A 60 3.08 -4.88 -14.18
N ASP A 61 3.88 -5.92 -14.40
CA ASP A 61 4.02 -7.07 -13.50
C ASP A 61 4.71 -6.63 -12.20
N ILE A 62 4.00 -5.88 -11.36
CA ILE A 62 4.43 -5.48 -10.04
C ILE A 62 3.72 -6.36 -9.03
N GLU A 63 4.48 -6.99 -8.14
CA GLU A 63 3.93 -7.87 -7.11
C GLU A 63 2.86 -7.15 -6.27
N GLY A 64 1.76 -7.86 -6.00
CA GLY A 64 0.65 -7.34 -5.22
C GLY A 64 -0.28 -6.39 -5.99
N PHE A 65 -0.01 -6.06 -7.26
CA PHE A 65 -0.93 -5.29 -8.09
C PHE A 65 -2.21 -6.08 -8.38
N VAL A 66 -3.38 -5.46 -8.21
CA VAL A 66 -4.69 -6.12 -8.39
C VAL A 66 -5.64 -5.39 -9.33
N GLY A 67 -5.40 -4.11 -9.62
CA GLY A 67 -6.30 -3.35 -10.48
C GLY A 67 -6.02 -1.85 -10.54
N SER A 68 -6.83 -1.12 -11.30
CA SER A 68 -6.69 0.33 -11.43
C SER A 68 -8.05 1.02 -11.46
N TYR A 69 -8.17 2.14 -10.77
CA TYR A 69 -9.41 2.92 -10.70
C TYR A 69 -9.11 4.37 -10.34
N SER A 70 -9.81 5.34 -10.93
CA SER A 70 -9.67 6.78 -10.63
C SER A 70 -8.21 7.27 -10.56
N ASN A 71 -7.40 6.92 -11.56
CA ASN A 71 -5.97 7.24 -11.63
C ASN A 71 -5.10 6.67 -10.48
N PHE A 72 -5.60 5.66 -9.75
CA PHE A 72 -4.82 4.82 -8.86
C PHE A 72 -4.41 3.50 -9.53
N ARG A 73 -3.19 3.05 -9.24
CA ARG A 73 -2.79 1.64 -9.29
C ARG A 73 -2.98 1.04 -7.90
N ILE A 74 -3.75 -0.04 -7.83
CA ILE A 74 -4.17 -0.66 -6.58
C ILE A 74 -3.29 -1.87 -6.29
N PHE A 75 -2.75 -1.89 -5.08
CA PHE A 75 -1.89 -2.95 -4.55
C PHE A 75 -2.49 -3.51 -3.27
N THR A 76 -2.35 -4.82 -3.08
CA THR A 76 -2.76 -5.49 -1.85
C THR A 76 -1.56 -5.90 -1.02
N SER A 77 -1.61 -5.66 0.29
CA SER A 77 -0.59 -6.11 1.23
C SER A 77 -1.19 -6.49 2.58
N ASN A 78 -0.77 -7.64 3.12
CA ASN A 78 -1.11 -8.07 4.48
C ASN A 78 -0.45 -7.21 5.58
N LEU A 79 0.49 -6.33 5.20
CA LEU A 79 1.11 -5.37 6.12
C LEU A 79 0.25 -4.12 6.33
N CYS A 80 -0.85 -3.95 5.58
CA CYS A 80 -1.81 -2.89 5.86
C CYS A 80 -2.55 -3.21 7.17
N GLU A 81 -2.49 -2.28 8.12
CA GLU A 81 -3.09 -2.44 9.45
C GLU A 81 -4.57 -2.82 9.39
N ALA A 82 -4.91 -3.86 10.13
CA ALA A 82 -6.27 -4.22 10.51
C ALA A 82 -6.37 -4.12 12.04
N GLN A 83 -7.35 -3.37 12.53
CA GLN A 83 -7.58 -3.17 13.95
C GLN A 83 -9.02 -3.53 14.30
N ASP A 84 -9.25 -4.03 15.51
CA ASP A 84 -10.61 -4.25 16.00
C ASP A 84 -11.30 -2.88 16.18
N SER A 85 -12.56 -2.79 15.81
CA SER A 85 -13.32 -1.58 15.99
C SER A 85 -13.57 -1.41 17.49
N GLY A 86 -12.98 -0.37 18.11
CA GLY A 86 -13.17 -0.11 19.53
C GLY A 86 -14.64 0.13 19.93
N GLY A 87 -15.51 0.39 18.95
CA GLY A 87 -16.95 0.57 19.15
C GLY A 87 -17.80 -0.69 18.96
N SER A 88 -17.26 -1.76 18.38
CA SER A 88 -17.98 -3.02 18.12
C SER A 88 -16.98 -4.19 18.07
N PRO A 89 -16.78 -4.89 19.20
CA PRO A 89 -15.84 -6.00 19.28
C PRO A 89 -16.10 -7.08 18.23
N GLY A 90 -15.07 -7.44 17.47
CA GLY A 90 -15.15 -8.43 16.40
C GLY A 90 -15.38 -7.83 15.00
N GLU A 91 -15.55 -6.51 14.88
CA GLU A 91 -15.56 -5.84 13.59
C GLU A 91 -14.16 -5.34 13.23
N MET A 92 -13.61 -5.83 12.12
CA MET A 92 -12.29 -5.37 11.68
C MET A 92 -12.40 -4.07 10.89
N VAL A 93 -11.60 -3.08 11.28
CA VAL A 93 -11.35 -1.84 10.56
C VAL A 93 -10.03 -1.99 9.82
N TYR A 94 -10.09 -1.92 8.50
CA TYR A 94 -8.94 -2.07 7.64
C TYR A 94 -8.47 -0.71 7.14
N SER A 95 -7.15 -0.51 7.18
CA SER A 95 -6.52 0.70 6.67
C SER A 95 -6.14 0.54 5.21
N MET A 96 -6.20 1.66 4.48
CA MET A 96 -5.60 1.81 3.17
C MET A 96 -4.82 3.12 3.09
N TYR A 97 -3.82 3.14 2.22
CA TYR A 97 -2.89 4.25 2.06
C TYR A 97 -2.85 4.66 0.58
N ALA A 98 -3.20 5.91 0.32
CA ALA A 98 -3.00 6.54 -0.98
C ALA A 98 -1.72 7.37 -0.97
N LEU A 99 -0.88 7.14 -1.97
CA LEU A 99 0.48 7.63 -2.07
C LEU A 99 0.67 8.29 -3.43
N ALA A 100 1.10 9.54 -3.43
CA ALA A 100 1.59 10.22 -4.61
C ALA A 100 3.12 10.23 -4.69
N ALA A 101 3.67 10.72 -5.80
CA ALA A 101 5.11 10.85 -5.97
C ALA A 101 5.70 11.71 -4.85
N ARG A 102 6.86 11.29 -4.32
CA ARG A 102 7.56 11.96 -3.22
C ARG A 102 6.76 12.04 -1.92
N SER A 103 5.75 11.18 -1.72
CA SER A 103 5.06 11.05 -0.43
C SER A 103 5.97 10.40 0.63
N LEU A 104 6.67 9.34 0.25
CA LEU A 104 7.63 8.58 1.06
C LEU A 104 9.01 8.55 0.40
N GLY A 105 10.04 8.33 1.22
CA GLY A 105 11.41 8.09 0.78
C GLY A 105 12.12 7.09 1.68
N ILE A 106 13.14 6.44 1.15
CA ILE A 106 14.03 5.56 1.91
C ILE A 106 15.42 6.20 1.93
N GLY A 107 15.92 6.47 3.13
CA GLY A 107 17.31 6.86 3.38
C GLY A 107 18.16 5.62 3.65
N TRP A 108 19.31 5.51 3.01
CA TRP A 108 20.29 4.47 3.32
C TRP A 108 21.32 5.01 4.32
N GLU A 109 21.36 4.41 5.51
CA GLU A 109 22.34 4.77 6.54
C GLU A 109 23.63 3.95 6.39
N GLN A 110 23.50 2.66 6.08
CA GLN A 110 24.63 1.78 5.81
C GLN A 110 24.35 0.92 4.58
N ARG A 111 25.25 0.99 3.59
CA ARG A 111 25.20 0.15 2.40
C ARG A 111 25.36 -1.31 2.78
N TRP A 112 24.71 -2.19 2.01
CA TRP A 112 24.75 -3.64 2.19
C TRP A 112 26.18 -4.13 2.36
N SER A 113 26.47 -4.72 3.51
CA SER A 113 27.79 -5.32 3.78
C SER A 113 27.63 -6.80 4.14
N TRP A 114 28.44 -7.64 3.51
CA TRP A 114 28.61 -9.04 3.89
C TRP A 114 29.40 -9.11 5.19
N LEU A 115 28.84 -9.77 6.20
CA LEU A 115 29.58 -10.13 7.41
C LEU A 115 30.06 -11.57 7.27
N GLU A 116 31.35 -11.71 6.94
CA GLU A 116 32.06 -12.95 7.23
C GLU A 116 32.45 -12.91 8.71
N LYS A 117 31.76 -13.69 9.55
CA LYS A 117 32.18 -13.89 10.94
C LYS A 117 33.59 -14.49 10.93
N GLY A 118 34.57 -13.73 11.43
CA GLY A 118 35.93 -14.22 11.69
C GLY A 118 35.90 -15.47 12.57
N ASN A 119 36.93 -16.33 12.45
CA ASN A 119 37.03 -17.59 13.20
C ASN A 119 36.85 -17.34 14.72
N ILE A 120 35.68 -17.71 15.24
CA ILE A 120 35.46 -17.89 16.67
C ILE A 120 35.69 -19.37 16.93
N ASP A 121 36.78 -19.67 17.63
CA ASP A 121 37.43 -20.98 17.72
C ASP A 121 36.75 -21.92 18.71
N TYR A 122 35.42 -22.05 18.63
CA TYR A 122 34.63 -22.91 19.52
C TYR A 122 33.42 -23.52 18.80
N ASN A 123 33.61 -24.52 17.94
CA ASN A 123 32.60 -25.50 17.49
C ASN A 123 31.16 -24.98 17.16
N GLU A 124 30.99 -23.70 16.85
CA GLU A 124 29.70 -23.05 16.67
C GLU A 124 29.47 -22.73 15.20
N THR A 125 28.24 -22.97 14.77
CA THR A 125 27.79 -22.83 13.39
C THR A 125 28.19 -21.48 12.79
N LYS A 126 28.93 -21.50 11.67
CA LYS A 126 29.25 -20.28 10.91
C LYS A 126 27.97 -19.74 10.28
N GLY A 127 27.39 -18.71 10.89
CA GLY A 127 26.31 -17.94 10.28
C GLY A 127 26.88 -16.95 9.26
N ILE A 128 26.41 -17.02 8.02
CA ILE A 128 26.61 -15.96 7.02
C ILE A 128 25.48 -14.95 7.23
N GLY A 129 25.83 -13.69 7.45
CA GLY A 129 24.89 -12.60 7.67
C GLY A 129 25.15 -11.42 6.74
N THR A 130 24.11 -10.67 6.46
CA THR A 130 24.21 -9.39 5.73
C THR A 130 23.52 -8.33 6.56
N ASP A 131 24.23 -7.23 6.80
CA ASP A 131 23.69 -6.08 7.50
C ASP A 131 23.41 -4.96 6.50
N SER A 132 22.24 -4.35 6.64
CA SER A 132 21.82 -3.19 5.87
C SER A 132 20.92 -2.32 6.75
N TYR A 133 21.25 -1.05 6.88
CA TYR A 133 20.47 -0.08 7.66
C TYR A 133 19.82 0.92 6.71
N PHE A 134 18.49 0.95 6.74
CA PHE A 134 17.68 1.90 5.99
C PHE A 134 16.58 2.48 6.88
N GLU A 135 16.23 3.73 6.62
CA GLU A 135 15.18 4.45 7.32
C GLU A 135 14.11 4.89 6.31
N ALA A 136 12.85 4.57 6.57
CA ALA A 136 11.73 5.08 5.78
C ALA A 136 11.23 6.40 6.38
N LYS A 137 11.08 7.45 5.56
CA LYS A 137 10.58 8.77 5.98
C LYS A 137 9.40 9.22 5.15
N ILE A 138 8.48 9.92 5.81
CA ILE A 138 7.46 10.73 5.15
C ILE A 138 8.12 12.01 4.68
N LEU A 139 8.13 12.24 3.37
CA LEU A 139 8.74 13.42 2.76
C LEU A 139 7.72 14.56 2.60
N ASN A 140 6.49 14.22 2.21
CA ASN A 140 5.41 15.18 2.01
C ASN A 140 4.10 14.59 2.54
N GLN A 141 3.75 14.94 3.78
CA GLN A 141 2.53 14.47 4.42
C GLN A 141 1.24 14.78 3.61
N PRO A 142 1.10 15.93 2.92
CA PRO A 142 -0.08 16.20 2.08
C PRO A 142 -0.24 15.28 0.86
N TYR A 143 0.78 14.48 0.53
CA TYR A 143 0.78 13.53 -0.60
C TYR A 143 0.48 12.10 -0.15
N LEU A 144 0.14 11.93 1.13
CA LEU A 144 -0.19 10.68 1.79
C LEU A 144 -1.55 10.83 2.45
N TYR A 145 -2.49 9.97 2.09
CA TYR A 145 -3.77 9.88 2.78
C TYR A 145 -4.00 8.47 3.30
N ARG A 146 -4.50 8.38 4.53
CA ARG A 146 -4.97 7.14 5.13
C ARG A 146 -6.49 7.16 5.14
N LEU A 147 -7.13 6.13 4.60
CA LEU A 147 -8.56 5.88 4.75
C LEU A 147 -8.75 4.59 5.54
N GLN A 148 -9.78 4.55 6.36
CA GLN A 148 -10.18 3.37 7.12
C GLN A 148 -11.57 2.93 6.67
N SER A 149 -11.79 1.62 6.61
CA SER A 149 -13.13 1.09 6.38
C SER A 149 -14.03 1.43 7.56
N ALA A 150 -15.28 1.81 7.31
CA ALA A 150 -16.30 1.66 8.35
C ALA A 150 -16.29 0.20 8.79
N GLY A 151 -16.16 -0.06 10.10
CA GLY A 151 -16.08 -1.41 10.68
C GLY A 151 -17.09 -2.32 10.01
N THR A 152 -16.60 -3.43 9.46
CA THR A 152 -17.43 -4.36 8.71
C THR A 152 -17.14 -5.74 9.20
N ASN A 153 -18.12 -6.35 9.86
CA ASN A 153 -18.11 -7.77 10.14
C ASN A 153 -18.43 -8.54 8.86
N PRO A 154 -17.52 -9.35 8.31
CA PRO A 154 -17.81 -10.17 7.13
C PRO A 154 -18.73 -11.37 7.42
N ARG A 155 -19.25 -11.52 8.66
CA ARG A 155 -20.18 -12.58 9.07
C ARG A 155 -21.63 -12.10 9.27
N THR A 156 -21.91 -10.81 9.06
CA THR A 156 -23.27 -10.25 9.08
C THR A 156 -23.71 -9.87 7.68
#